data_AF-A0A9D1JS34-F1
#
_entry.id   AF-A0A9D1JS34-F1
#
_cell.length_a   1.000
_cell.length_b   1.000
_cell.length_c   1.000
_cell.angle_alpha   90.00
_cell.angle_beta   90.00
_cell.angle_gamma   90.00
#
_symmetry.space_group_name_H-M   'P 1'
#
loop_
_entity.id
_entity.type
_entity.pdbx_description
1 polymer ?
#
loop_
_entity_poly.entity_id
_entity_poly.type
_entity_poly.pdbx_seq_one_letter_code
_entity_poly.pdbx_strand_id
1 'polypeptide(L)'
;WKCFIDEAFRNKPYYELMFFSDHRDMLEDCVYEYYQMFPEVQRRFDGFSASIIFSNNLQERELLRLRRAAHAGVLSLEDAALLSRLTVAVFNGIFTQYSGITMTDSQIRSAAEECYQLIYTLFQRFLPAGVPLDTTP
;
A
#
# COMPACT_ATOMS: atom_id res chain seq x y z
N TRP A 1 -6.05 -0.98 -1.54
CA TRP A 1 -5.77 -1.28 -0.12
C TRP A 1 -6.21 -2.68 0.29
N LYS A 2 -7.48 -3.07 0.15
CA LYS A 2 -8.00 -4.39 0.57
C LYS A 2 -7.08 -5.58 0.26
N CYS A 3 -6.75 -5.80 -1.02
CA CYS A 3 -5.87 -6.91 -1.44
C CYS A 3 -4.45 -6.79 -0.88
N PHE A 4 -3.89 -5.57 -0.84
CA PHE A 4 -2.55 -5.33 -0.29
C PHE A 4 -2.49 -5.66 1.21
N ILE A 5 -3.51 -5.26 1.96
CA ILE A 5 -3.60 -5.51 3.40
C ILE A 5 -3.74 -7.01 3.67
N ASP A 6 -4.67 -7.69 3.01
CA ASP A 6 -4.85 -9.15 3.16
C ASP A 6 -3.54 -9.91 2.87
N GLU A 7 -2.85 -9.56 1.79
CA GLU A 7 -1.58 -10.19 1.43
C GLU A 7 -0.46 -9.86 2.45
N ALA A 8 -0.37 -8.59 2.88
CA ALA A 8 0.64 -8.15 3.84
C ALA A 8 0.50 -8.86 5.19
N PHE A 9 -0.73 -9.03 5.70
CA PHE A 9 -0.98 -9.71 6.97
C PHE A 9 -0.71 -11.22 6.88
N ARG A 10 -1.02 -11.86 5.74
CA ARG A 10 -0.70 -13.29 5.52
C ARG A 10 0.80 -13.55 5.40
N ASN A 11 1.52 -12.61 4.80
CA ASN A 11 2.95 -12.72 4.49
C ASN A 11 3.79 -11.77 5.34
N LYS A 12 3.37 -11.56 6.58
CA LYS A 12 3.87 -10.51 7.47
C LYS A 12 5.40 -10.43 7.57
N PRO A 13 6.15 -11.53 7.75
CA PRO A 13 7.61 -11.46 7.84
C PRO A 13 8.29 -10.81 6.62
N TYR A 14 7.76 -11.05 5.41
CA TYR A 14 8.30 -10.48 4.18
C TYR A 14 7.99 -8.97 4.07
N TYR A 15 6.79 -8.57 4.47
CA TYR A 15 6.38 -7.18 4.46
C TYR A 15 7.04 -6.37 5.58
N GLU A 16 7.33 -6.99 6.73
CA GLU A 16 8.17 -6.41 7.78
C GLU A 16 9.59 -6.17 7.29
N LEU A 17 10.19 -7.16 6.62
CA LEU A 17 11.49 -7.00 5.99
C LEU A 17 11.48 -5.86 4.95
N MET A 18 10.45 -5.80 4.10
CA MET A 18 10.35 -4.84 3.01
C MET A 18 10.12 -3.40 3.47
N PHE A 19 9.34 -3.17 4.52
CA PHE A 19 8.88 -1.82 4.89
C PHE A 19 9.45 -1.31 6.21
N PHE A 20 9.88 -2.20 7.12
CA PHE A 20 10.21 -1.85 8.51
C PHE A 20 11.60 -2.30 8.96
N SER A 21 12.35 -3.03 8.14
CA SER A 21 13.72 -3.43 8.49
C SER A 21 14.76 -2.40 8.08
N ASP A 22 15.93 -2.45 8.74
CA ASP A 22 17.12 -1.68 8.36
C ASP A 22 17.68 -2.09 6.98
N HIS A 23 17.19 -3.20 6.41
CA HIS A 23 17.59 -3.72 5.10
C HIS A 23 16.67 -3.30 3.96
N ARG A 24 15.63 -2.50 4.22
CA ARG A 24 14.62 -2.13 3.21
C ARG A 24 15.20 -1.43 1.98
N ASP A 25 16.25 -0.62 2.15
CA ASP A 25 16.85 0.13 1.05
C ASP A 25 17.70 -0.82 0.17
N MET A 26 18.46 -1.70 0.82
CA MET A 26 19.18 -2.78 0.12
C MET A 26 18.22 -3.72 -0.62
N LEU A 27 17.06 -4.03 -0.04
CA LEU A 27 16.05 -4.86 -0.70
C LEU A 27 15.47 -4.16 -1.93
N GLU A 28 15.21 -2.85 -1.85
CA GLU A 28 14.77 -2.05 -3.00
C GLU A 28 15.82 -2.07 -4.12
N ASP A 29 17.10 -1.91 -3.79
CA ASP A 29 18.21 -2.01 -4.74
C ASP A 29 18.28 -3.41 -5.38
N CYS A 30 18.19 -4.49 -4.59
CA CYS A 30 18.21 -5.86 -5.13
C CYS A 30 17.03 -6.13 -6.06
N VAL A 31 15.84 -5.63 -5.74
CA VAL A 31 14.67 -5.75 -6.60
C VAL A 31 14.90 -4.98 -7.90
N TYR A 32 15.44 -3.77 -7.83
CA TYR A 32 15.77 -2.98 -9.01
C TYR A 32 16.78 -3.72 -9.92
N GLU A 33 17.86 -4.24 -9.35
CA GLU A 33 18.88 -5.03 -10.07
C GLU A 33 18.27 -6.26 -10.74
N TYR A 34 17.39 -7.00 -10.06
CA TYR A 34 16.72 -8.17 -10.62
C TYR A 34 15.98 -7.82 -11.92
N TYR A 35 15.22 -6.73 -11.95
CA TYR A 35 14.48 -6.35 -13.17
C TYR A 35 15.38 -5.80 -14.28
N GLN A 36 16.53 -5.23 -13.95
CA GLN A 36 17.55 -4.86 -14.95
C GLN A 36 18.17 -6.11 -15.61
N MET A 37 18.38 -7.17 -14.84
CA MET A 37 18.92 -8.44 -15.35
C MET A 37 17.91 -9.23 -16.20
N PHE A 38 16.62 -9.08 -15.93
CA PHE A 38 15.53 -9.80 -16.62
C PHE A 38 14.52 -8.84 -17.29
N PRO A 39 14.94 -8.07 -18.32
CA PRO A 39 14.11 -7.03 -18.94
C PRO A 39 12.82 -7.57 -19.59
N GLU A 40 12.78 -8.84 -19.97
CA GLU A 40 11.56 -9.52 -20.45
C GLU A 40 10.45 -9.63 -19.40
N VAL A 41 10.81 -9.70 -18.12
CA VAL A 41 9.85 -9.66 -17.00
C VAL A 41 9.38 -8.22 -16.79
N GLN A 42 10.31 -7.26 -16.90
CA GLN A 42 9.99 -5.84 -16.80
C GLN A 42 9.01 -5.37 -17.88
N ARG A 43 9.12 -5.87 -19.12
CA ARG A 43 8.21 -5.52 -20.24
C ARG A 43 6.73 -5.84 -19.97
N ARG A 44 6.42 -6.70 -18.99
CA ARG A 44 5.03 -6.98 -18.58
C ARG A 44 4.42 -5.89 -17.71
N PHE A 45 5.23 -4.97 -17.19
CA PHE A 45 4.83 -3.81 -16.41
C PHE A 45 5.23 -2.54 -17.17
N ASP A 46 4.38 -1.51 -17.18
CA ASP A 46 4.89 -0.20 -17.59
C ASP A 46 5.94 0.27 -16.56
N GLY A 47 7.02 0.92 -17.03
CA GLY A 47 8.19 1.24 -16.18
C GLY A 47 7.83 2.11 -14.97
N PHE A 48 6.74 2.86 -15.06
CA PHE A 48 6.19 3.67 -13.98
C PHE A 48 5.48 2.82 -12.91
N SER A 49 4.67 1.83 -13.30
CA SER A 49 4.04 0.90 -12.36
C SER A 49 5.08 0.03 -11.70
N ALA A 50 6.13 -0.37 -12.41
CA ALA A 50 7.27 -1.07 -11.85
C ALA A 50 7.95 -0.25 -10.74
N SER A 51 8.37 1.00 -11.00
CA SER A 51 9.06 1.83 -10.00
C SER A 51 8.19 2.09 -8.75
N ILE A 52 6.88 2.20 -8.93
CA ILE A 52 5.93 2.33 -7.82
C ILE A 52 5.80 1.02 -7.07
N ILE A 53 5.76 -0.12 -7.78
CA ILE A 53 5.59 -1.41 -7.14
C ILE A 53 6.81 -1.75 -6.25
N PHE A 54 7.99 -1.32 -6.68
CA PHE A 54 9.26 -1.66 -6.04
C PHE A 54 9.74 -0.67 -5.00
N SER A 55 9.17 0.54 -4.95
CA SER A 55 9.47 1.47 -3.87
C SER A 55 9.04 0.90 -2.52
N ASN A 56 9.97 0.93 -1.55
CA ASN A 56 9.68 0.64 -0.15
C ASN A 56 8.87 1.78 0.53
N ASN A 57 8.66 2.91 -0.15
CA ASN A 57 7.93 4.06 0.38
C ASN A 57 6.43 3.97 0.08
N LEU A 58 5.66 3.40 1.00
CA LEU A 58 4.20 3.27 0.88
C LEU A 58 3.47 4.60 0.68
N GLN A 59 3.96 5.69 1.28
CA GLN A 59 3.32 7.01 1.17
C GLN A 59 3.48 7.57 -0.25
N GLU A 60 4.66 7.43 -0.85
CA GLU A 60 4.89 7.86 -2.22
C GLU A 60 4.00 7.10 -3.20
N ARG A 61 3.90 5.78 -3.03
CA ARG A 61 3.03 4.91 -3.84
C ARG A 61 1.58 5.36 -3.77
N GLU A 62 1.11 5.67 -2.57
CA GLU A 62 -0.27 6.08 -2.36
C GLU A 62 -0.55 7.48 -2.89
N LEU A 63 0.35 8.43 -2.62
CA LEU A 63 0.24 9.79 -3.13
C LEU A 63 0.16 9.82 -4.65
N LEU A 64 0.94 8.98 -5.33
CA LEU A 64 0.97 8.93 -6.78
C LEU A 64 -0.35 8.45 -7.39
N ARG A 65 -1.03 7.51 -6.72
CA ARG A 65 -2.40 7.10 -7.09
C ARG A 65 -3.38 8.24 -6.85
N LEU A 66 -3.33 8.86 -5.68
CA LEU A 66 -4.25 9.94 -5.30
C LEU A 66 -4.04 11.21 -6.15
N ARG A 67 -2.82 11.47 -6.64
CA ARG A 67 -2.55 12.54 -7.61
C ARG A 67 -3.38 12.38 -8.88
N ARG A 68 -3.56 11.15 -9.39
CA ARG A 68 -4.41 10.91 -10.57
C ARG A 68 -5.86 11.29 -10.29
N ALA A 69 -6.38 10.94 -9.10
CA ALA A 69 -7.71 11.33 -8.68
C ALA A 69 -7.84 12.85 -8.48
N ALA A 70 -6.80 13.51 -7.96
CA ALA A 70 -6.76 14.97 -7.83
C ALA A 70 -6.74 15.67 -9.20
N HIS A 71 -5.96 15.17 -10.16
CA HIS A 71 -5.96 15.67 -11.54
C HIS A 71 -7.31 15.49 -12.25
N ALA A 72 -8.08 14.46 -11.89
CA ALA A 72 -9.45 14.25 -12.36
C ALA A 72 -10.48 15.12 -11.64
N GLY A 73 -10.07 15.96 -10.68
CA GLY A 73 -10.95 16.85 -9.93
C GLY A 73 -11.77 16.17 -8.83
N VAL A 74 -11.43 14.93 -8.45
CA VAL A 74 -12.18 14.15 -7.44
C VAL A 74 -11.89 14.66 -6.01
N LEU A 75 -10.67 15.14 -5.77
CA LEU A 75 -10.22 15.73 -4.51
C LEU A 75 -9.13 16.78 -4.77
N SER A 76 -8.82 17.63 -3.80
CA SER A 76 -7.70 18.56 -3.93
C SER A 76 -6.35 17.84 -3.85
N LEU A 77 -5.28 18.48 -4.35
CA LEU A 77 -3.92 17.93 -4.20
C LEU A 77 -3.48 17.91 -2.73
N GLU A 78 -3.94 18.87 -1.93
CA GLU A 78 -3.69 18.92 -0.49
C GLU A 78 -4.37 17.74 0.22
N ASP A 79 -5.64 17.49 -0.10
CA ASP A 79 -6.40 16.34 0.41
C ASP A 79 -5.76 15.01 -0.02
N ALA A 80 -5.28 14.91 -1.26
CA ALA A 80 -4.54 13.75 -1.73
C ALA A 80 -3.26 13.50 -0.91
N ALA A 81 -2.51 14.56 -0.61
CA ALA A 81 -1.32 14.48 0.23
C ALA A 81 -1.66 14.07 1.66
N LEU A 82 -2.70 14.65 2.26
CA LEU A 82 -3.13 14.32 3.61
C LEU A 82 -3.66 12.88 3.70
N LEU A 83 -4.54 12.48 2.79
CA LEU A 83 -5.10 11.13 2.73
C LEU A 83 -4.01 10.08 2.53
N SER A 84 -3.00 10.33 1.68
CA SER A 84 -1.85 9.42 1.51
C SER A 84 -1.09 9.17 2.81
N ARG A 85 -0.90 10.22 3.62
CA ARG A 85 -0.22 10.13 4.92
C ARG A 85 -1.06 9.37 5.94
N LEU A 86 -2.34 9.69 6.04
CA LEU A 86 -3.25 9.09 7.01
C LEU A 86 -3.45 7.59 6.74
N THR A 87 -3.64 7.21 5.49
CA THR A 87 -3.85 5.79 5.11
C THR A 87 -2.62 4.94 5.40
N VAL A 88 -1.42 5.44 5.09
CA VAL A 88 -0.16 4.75 5.43
C VAL A 88 0.07 4.71 6.94
N ALA A 89 -0.25 5.78 7.67
CA ALA A 89 -0.14 5.79 9.13
C ALA A 89 -1.07 4.76 9.78
N VAL A 90 -2.31 4.62 9.28
CA VAL A 90 -3.23 3.57 9.73
C VAL A 90 -2.68 2.18 9.42
N PHE A 91 -2.22 1.94 8.20
CA PHE A 91 -1.62 0.66 7.84
C PHE A 91 -0.45 0.31 8.75
N ASN A 92 0.54 1.21 8.87
CA ASN A 92 1.71 1.01 9.72
C ASN A 92 1.31 0.78 11.19
N GLY A 93 0.38 1.59 11.70
CA GLY A 93 -0.10 1.49 13.07
C GLY A 93 -0.73 0.14 13.38
N ILE A 94 -1.68 -0.32 12.57
CA ILE A 94 -2.32 -1.62 12.79
C ILE A 94 -1.34 -2.76 12.51
N PHE A 95 -0.55 -2.68 11.43
CA PHE A 95 0.37 -3.75 11.04
C PHE A 95 1.45 -4.01 12.10
N THR A 96 2.02 -2.96 12.68
CA THR A 96 3.10 -3.07 13.69
C THR A 96 2.62 -3.59 15.05
N GLN A 97 1.33 -3.48 15.38
CA GLN A 97 0.76 -4.04 16.62
C GLN A 97 0.96 -5.56 16.73
N TYR A 98 1.12 -6.23 15.59
CA TYR A 98 1.28 -7.68 15.51
C TYR A 98 2.74 -8.12 15.27
N SER A 99 3.71 -7.20 15.37
CA SER A 99 5.12 -7.50 15.12
C SER A 99 5.64 -8.57 16.09
N GLY A 100 6.26 -9.62 15.56
CA GLY A 100 6.78 -10.74 16.35
C GLY A 100 5.71 -11.64 16.99
N ILE A 101 4.44 -11.49 16.62
CA ILE A 101 3.33 -12.29 17.14
C ILE A 101 2.92 -13.33 16.09
N THR A 102 2.86 -14.60 16.48
CA THR A 102 2.24 -15.65 15.67
C THR A 102 0.73 -15.51 15.73
N MET A 103 0.11 -15.25 14.58
CA MET A 103 -1.34 -15.08 14.45
C MET A 103 -1.98 -16.32 13.83
N THR A 104 -3.19 -16.66 14.28
CA THR A 104 -4.04 -17.63 13.58
C THR A 104 -4.67 -17.01 12.34
N ASP A 105 -5.15 -17.84 11.40
CA ASP A 105 -5.87 -17.36 10.21
C ASP A 105 -7.07 -16.46 10.55
N SER A 106 -7.78 -16.73 11.66
CA SER A 106 -8.89 -15.89 12.10
C SER A 106 -8.43 -14.53 12.59
N GLN A 107 -7.31 -14.47 13.31
CA GLN A 107 -6.70 -13.22 13.76
C GLN A 107 -6.16 -12.41 12.58
N ILE A 108 -5.49 -13.06 11.62
CA ILE A 108 -5.00 -12.43 10.38
C ILE A 108 -6.16 -11.77 9.64
N ARG A 109 -7.24 -12.51 9.39
CA ARG A 109 -8.44 -11.97 8.71
C ARG A 109 -9.06 -10.81 9.48
N SER A 110 -9.20 -10.93 10.79
CA SER A 110 -9.79 -9.87 11.62
C SER A 110 -8.96 -8.59 11.59
N ALA A 111 -7.63 -8.69 11.74
CA ALA A 111 -6.74 -7.53 11.72
C ALA A 111 -6.65 -6.87 10.35
N ALA A 112 -6.63 -7.69 9.27
CA ALA A 112 -6.66 -7.18 7.91
C ALA A 112 -7.97 -6.44 7.60
N GLU A 113 -9.12 -6.99 8.03
CA GLU A 113 -10.42 -6.35 7.86
C GLU A 113 -10.51 -5.05 8.66
N GLU A 114 -10.08 -5.04 9.93
CA GLU A 114 -10.05 -3.83 10.75
C GLU A 114 -9.20 -2.72 10.10
N CYS A 115 -7.97 -3.06 9.68
CA CYS A 115 -7.08 -2.13 8.98
C CYS A 115 -7.74 -1.57 7.72
N TYR A 116 -8.37 -2.45 6.93
CA TYR A 116 -9.07 -2.05 5.71
C TYR A 116 -10.25 -1.12 6.00
N GLN A 117 -11.08 -1.42 7.00
CA GLN A 117 -12.25 -0.61 7.35
C GLN A 117 -11.87 0.80 7.82
N LEU A 118 -10.78 0.93 8.58
CA LEU A 118 -10.26 2.24 8.98
C LEU A 118 -9.81 3.07 7.77
N ILE A 119 -9.05 2.44 6.86
CA ILE A 119 -8.61 3.10 5.61
C ILE A 119 -9.82 3.45 4.74
N TYR A 120 -10.77 2.54 4.57
CA TYR A 120 -11.99 2.77 3.81
C TYR A 120 -12.79 3.95 4.36
N THR A 121 -12.92 4.03 5.69
CA THR A 121 -13.57 5.17 6.37
C THR A 121 -12.85 6.49 6.10
N LEU A 122 -11.51 6.50 6.05
CA LEU A 122 -10.76 7.69 5.66
C LEU A 122 -11.11 8.11 4.23
N PHE A 123 -11.10 7.18 3.28
CA PHE A 123 -11.49 7.46 1.90
C PHE A 123 -12.91 8.05 1.80
N GLN A 124 -13.88 7.50 2.53
CA GLN A 124 -15.25 8.04 2.55
C GLN A 124 -15.35 9.47 3.08
N ARG A 125 -14.45 9.89 3.96
CA ARG A 125 -14.44 11.26 4.51
C ARG A 125 -13.80 12.28 3.58
N PHE A 126 -12.84 11.85 2.76
CA PHE A 126 -12.11 12.72 1.85
C PHE A 126 -12.73 12.81 0.46
N LEU A 127 -13.48 11.78 0.03
CA LEU A 127 -14.09 11.77 -1.30
C LEU A 127 -15.54 12.29 -1.28
N PRO A 128 -15.99 12.94 -2.36
CA PRO A 128 -17.39 13.34 -2.52
C PRO A 128 -18.35 12.15 -2.44
N ALA A 129 -19.58 12.42 -1.98
CA ALA A 129 -20.63 11.40 -1.94
C ALA A 129 -20.93 10.86 -3.34
N GLY A 130 -21.02 9.53 -3.48
CA GLY A 130 -21.32 8.85 -4.74
C GLY A 130 -20.11 8.43 -5.57
N VAL A 131 -18.87 8.72 -5.13
CA VAL A 131 -17.67 8.12 -5.74
C VAL A 131 -17.58 6.64 -5.34
N PRO A 132 -17.60 5.69 -6.29
CA PRO A 132 -17.49 4.27 -5.97
C PRO A 132 -16.07 3.96 -5.47
N LEU A 133 -15.96 3.48 -4.24
CA LEU A 133 -14.69 3.09 -3.62
C LEU A 133 -14.35 1.62 -3.85
N ASP A 134 -15.37 0.76 -3.79
CA ASP A 134 -15.27 -0.65 -4.15
C ASP A 134 -15.97 -0.86 -5.48
N THR A 135 -15.18 -1.22 -6.49
CA THR A 135 -15.73 -1.96 -7.64
C THR A 135 -15.62 -3.43 -7.26
N THR A 136 -16.76 -4.08 -7.03
CA THR A 136 -16.78 -5.55 -7.06
C THR A 136 -16.14 -6.00 -8.36
N PRO A 137 -15.20 -6.97 -8.34
CA PRO A 137 -14.67 -7.55 -9.57
C PRO A 137 -15.80 -8.15 -10.42
#